data_AF-A0A950D4A7-F1
#
_entry.id   AF-A0A950D4A7-F1
#
_cell.length_a   1.000
_cell.length_b   1.000
_cell.length_c   1.000
_cell.angle_alpha   90.00
_cell.angle_beta   90.00
_cell.angle_gamma   90.00
#
_symmetry.space_group_name_H-M   'P 1'
#
loop_
_entity.id
_entity.type
_entity.pdbx_description
1 polymer ?
#
loop_
_entity_poly.entity_id
_entity_poly.type
_entity_poly.pdbx_seq_one_letter_code
_entity_poly.pdbx_strand_id
1 'polypeptide(L)'
;MRITSAAILTVALAALAGCSSGTTSTVNGQSQYQQIERLSRPAIKEAFESFANHDTTNRSAPTNDSQLQTSIQTFLGPPPNGVANRSAATTNFIVGVLIPDEMQADLSVNVAGCSTANTPCAAYLGHETGGATGTTFGGRWLNDDTIKTSLGIIFGNTVSALGGAPDDHAESWCLTDDNLSNGEGAFQTYSATFPYVNAPY
;
A
#
# COMPACT_ATOMS: atom_id res chain seq x y z
N MET A 1 64.61 3.03 -27.51
CA MET A 1 63.73 4.16 -27.16
C MET A 1 62.43 3.55 -26.64
N ARG A 2 62.20 3.66 -25.32
CA ARG A 2 61.15 2.95 -24.58
C ARG A 2 59.90 3.82 -24.49
N ILE A 3 58.75 3.21 -24.71
CA ILE A 3 57.40 3.77 -24.55
C ILE A 3 57.01 3.62 -23.08
N THR A 4 56.56 4.68 -22.42
CA THR A 4 55.76 4.59 -21.20
C THR A 4 54.64 5.62 -21.25
N SER A 5 53.43 5.10 -21.38
CA SER A 5 52.15 5.79 -21.51
C SER A 5 51.68 6.37 -20.18
N ALA A 6 51.04 7.54 -20.24
CA ALA A 6 50.30 8.15 -19.14
C ALA A 6 48.97 7.41 -18.91
N ALA A 7 48.68 7.04 -17.66
CA ALA A 7 47.38 6.54 -17.25
C ALA A 7 46.50 7.73 -16.82
N ILE A 8 45.45 8.02 -17.60
CA ILE A 8 44.36 8.91 -17.21
C ILE A 8 43.29 8.05 -16.57
N LEU A 9 43.01 8.30 -15.29
CA LEU A 9 41.96 7.64 -14.52
C LEU A 9 40.63 8.35 -14.79
N THR A 10 39.83 7.83 -15.72
CA THR A 10 38.43 8.25 -15.91
C THR A 10 37.55 7.59 -14.85
N VAL A 11 36.99 8.40 -13.95
CA VAL A 11 35.90 8.00 -13.06
C VAL A 11 34.62 7.91 -13.88
N ALA A 12 34.16 6.69 -14.14
CA ALA A 12 32.86 6.44 -14.77
C ALA A 12 31.75 6.71 -13.74
N LEU A 13 30.98 7.78 -13.96
CA LEU A 13 29.76 8.07 -13.22
C LEU A 13 28.67 7.11 -13.72
N ALA A 14 28.37 6.08 -12.94
CA ALA A 14 27.30 5.13 -13.24
C ALA A 14 25.95 5.85 -13.19
N ALA A 15 25.14 5.62 -14.22
CA ALA A 15 23.82 6.18 -14.41
C ALA A 15 22.85 5.71 -13.32
N LEU A 16 22.33 6.64 -12.52
CA LEU A 16 21.06 6.49 -11.82
C LEU A 16 19.93 6.85 -12.79
N ALA A 17 19.66 5.96 -13.74
CA ALA A 17 18.41 5.98 -14.48
C ALA A 17 17.37 5.27 -13.61
N GLY A 18 16.60 6.04 -12.85
CA GLY A 18 15.36 5.54 -12.24
C GLY A 18 14.43 5.03 -13.32
N CYS A 19 13.80 3.88 -13.08
CA CYS A 19 12.81 3.30 -13.96
C CYS A 19 11.55 4.19 -14.01
N SER A 20 11.46 5.06 -15.02
CA SER A 20 10.19 5.62 -15.48
C SER A 20 10.13 5.56 -17.01
N SER A 21 10.17 4.36 -17.57
CA SER A 21 9.88 4.16 -19.00
C SER A 21 8.37 4.07 -19.21
N GLY A 22 7.69 5.21 -19.12
CA GLY A 22 6.39 5.38 -19.75
C GLY A 22 6.60 5.71 -21.23
N THR A 23 6.70 4.71 -22.09
CA THR A 23 6.72 4.92 -23.54
C THR A 23 5.36 5.46 -23.98
N THR A 24 5.28 6.73 -24.38
CA THR A 24 4.16 7.26 -25.17
C THR A 24 4.23 6.67 -26.57
N SER A 25 3.60 5.52 -26.80
CA SER A 25 3.39 5.01 -28.15
C SER A 25 2.27 5.81 -28.81
N THR A 26 2.56 6.67 -29.79
CA THR A 26 1.55 7.38 -30.59
C THR A 26 0.75 6.41 -31.45
N VAL A 27 -0.46 6.07 -31.02
CA VAL A 27 -1.48 5.38 -31.83
C VAL A 27 -2.24 6.47 -32.61
N ASN A 28 -1.88 6.60 -33.89
CA ASN A 28 -2.62 7.22 -34.99
C ASN A 28 -3.85 8.08 -34.62
N GLY A 29 -3.66 9.38 -34.37
CA GLY A 29 -4.73 10.41 -34.42
C GLY A 29 -5.90 10.26 -33.45
N GLN A 30 -5.83 9.34 -32.48
CA GLN A 30 -6.84 9.15 -31.43
C GLN A 30 -6.34 9.78 -30.13
N SER A 31 -7.25 10.36 -29.35
CA SER A 31 -6.94 10.81 -27.99
C SER A 31 -6.36 9.66 -27.18
N GLN A 32 -5.17 9.85 -26.62
CA GLN A 32 -4.54 8.86 -25.76
C GLN A 32 -4.92 9.15 -24.32
N TYR A 33 -5.56 8.19 -23.66
CA TYR A 33 -5.81 8.25 -22.24
C TYR A 33 -4.68 7.48 -21.54
N GLN A 34 -3.87 8.19 -20.75
CA GLN A 34 -2.93 7.57 -19.83
C GLN A 34 -3.60 7.51 -18.47
N GLN A 35 -3.90 6.29 -18.00
CA GLN A 35 -4.28 6.10 -16.61
C GLN A 35 -3.02 6.13 -15.76
N ILE A 36 -2.91 7.16 -14.92
CA ILE A 36 -1.96 7.21 -13.82
C ILE A 36 -2.80 6.91 -12.59
N GLU A 37 -2.59 5.78 -11.93
CA GLU A 37 -3.30 5.40 -10.70
C GLU A 37 -2.30 4.93 -9.65
N ARG A 38 -2.57 5.30 -8.40
CA ARG A 38 -1.76 4.86 -7.25
C ARG A 38 -2.38 3.57 -6.71
N LEU A 39 -1.76 2.45 -7.06
CA LEU A 39 -2.27 1.10 -6.77
C LEU A 39 -1.52 0.38 -5.64
N SER A 40 -0.67 1.09 -4.89
CA SER A 40 0.14 0.49 -3.82
C SER A 40 -0.70 -0.07 -2.68
N ARG A 41 -1.85 0.55 -2.37
CA ARG A 41 -2.72 0.19 -1.25
C ARG A 41 -4.14 -0.03 -1.74
N PRO A 42 -4.59 -1.28 -1.88
CA PRO A 42 -5.90 -1.55 -2.44
C PRO A 42 -7.01 -1.00 -1.53
N ALA A 43 -8.09 -0.52 -2.17
CA ALA A 43 -9.32 0.02 -1.58
C ALA A 43 -9.17 1.36 -0.85
N ILE A 44 -7.97 1.89 -0.62
CA ILE A 44 -7.80 3.11 0.16
C ILE A 44 -8.33 4.34 -0.58
N LYS A 45 -7.87 4.55 -1.82
CA LYS A 45 -8.36 5.68 -2.63
C LYS A 45 -9.83 5.52 -2.97
N GLU A 46 -10.24 4.31 -3.35
CA GLU A 46 -11.63 4.03 -3.71
C GLU A 46 -12.61 4.18 -2.54
N ALA A 47 -12.18 3.89 -1.30
CA ALA A 47 -13.04 4.02 -0.13
C ALA A 47 -13.13 5.46 0.39
N PHE A 48 -12.04 6.24 0.32
CA PHE A 48 -11.98 7.55 0.97
C PHE A 48 -12.13 8.73 0.01
N GLU A 49 -11.65 8.60 -1.21
CA GLU A 49 -11.55 9.71 -2.14
C GLU A 49 -12.74 9.76 -3.11
N SER A 50 -13.29 10.95 -3.32
CA SER A 50 -14.25 11.16 -4.40
C SER A 50 -13.55 11.03 -5.75
N PHE A 51 -14.16 10.28 -6.67
CA PHE A 51 -13.61 10.05 -8.02
C PHE A 51 -13.16 11.34 -8.74
N ALA A 52 -13.86 12.46 -8.51
CA ALA A 52 -13.52 13.76 -9.09
C ALA A 52 -12.11 14.27 -8.73
N ASN A 53 -11.53 13.78 -7.63
CA ASN A 53 -10.23 14.21 -7.13
C ASN A 53 -9.08 13.28 -7.55
N HIS A 54 -9.37 12.10 -8.12
CA HIS A 54 -8.37 11.09 -8.45
C HIS A 54 -7.26 11.63 -9.38
N ASP A 55 -7.59 12.44 -10.39
CA ASP A 55 -6.56 12.99 -11.30
C ASP A 55 -5.58 13.90 -10.55
N THR A 56 -6.07 14.63 -9.53
CA THR A 56 -5.21 15.50 -8.71
C THR A 56 -4.28 14.66 -7.84
N THR A 57 -4.79 13.66 -7.12
CA THR A 57 -3.97 12.82 -6.22
C THR A 57 -3.02 11.90 -6.97
N ASN A 58 -3.41 11.43 -8.16
CA ASN A 58 -2.55 10.65 -9.05
C ASN A 58 -1.38 11.44 -9.63
N ARG A 59 -1.49 12.77 -9.69
CA ARG A 59 -0.41 13.66 -10.14
C ARG A 59 0.38 14.31 -9.00
N SER A 60 -0.01 14.04 -7.76
CA SER A 60 0.66 14.57 -6.57
C SER A 60 1.76 13.63 -6.06
N ALA A 61 2.68 14.14 -5.24
CA ALA A 61 3.68 13.32 -4.60
C ALA A 61 3.02 12.43 -3.53
N PRO A 62 3.34 11.12 -3.47
CA PRO A 62 2.65 10.21 -2.56
C PRO A 62 3.01 10.43 -1.09
N THR A 63 4.07 11.19 -0.83
CA THR A 63 4.69 11.34 0.48
C THR A 63 3.89 12.19 1.46
N ASN A 64 3.09 13.14 0.96
CA ASN A 64 2.31 14.08 1.79
C ASN A 64 1.08 14.58 1.03
N ASP A 65 0.24 13.66 0.56
CA ASP A 65 -0.96 13.99 -0.21
C ASP A 65 -2.03 14.60 0.72
N SER A 66 -2.16 15.93 0.73
CA SER A 66 -3.13 16.63 1.59
C SER A 66 -4.57 16.39 1.17
N GLN A 67 -4.81 16.10 -0.11
CA GLN A 67 -6.14 15.84 -0.63
C GLN A 67 -6.64 14.49 -0.11
N LEU A 68 -5.81 13.45 -0.21
CA LEU A 68 -6.12 12.14 0.36
C LEU A 68 -6.26 12.18 1.88
N GLN A 69 -5.39 12.91 2.59
CA GLN A 69 -5.52 13.14 4.04
C GLN A 69 -6.89 13.74 4.40
N THR A 70 -7.30 14.78 3.68
CA THR A 70 -8.60 15.44 3.89
C THR A 70 -9.75 14.49 3.58
N SER A 71 -9.65 13.70 2.53
CA SER A 71 -10.64 12.68 2.17
C SER A 71 -10.80 11.62 3.25
N ILE A 72 -9.70 11.07 3.77
CA ILE A 72 -9.71 10.11 4.90
C ILE A 72 -10.41 10.74 6.12
N GLN A 73 -10.00 11.96 6.50
CA GLN A 73 -10.55 12.65 7.66
C GLN A 73 -12.03 12.98 7.50
N THR A 74 -12.44 13.37 6.30
CA THR A 74 -13.83 13.71 5.98
C THR A 74 -14.68 12.45 6.01
N PHE A 75 -14.24 11.35 5.40
CA PHE A 75 -15.02 10.12 5.43
C PHE A 75 -15.15 9.55 6.84
N LEU A 76 -14.02 9.42 7.55
CA LEU A 76 -13.98 8.76 8.86
C LEU A 76 -14.51 9.62 10.01
N GLY A 77 -14.36 10.94 9.94
CA GLY A 77 -14.56 11.82 11.09
C GLY A 77 -15.96 11.82 11.71
N PRO A 78 -16.12 12.49 12.86
CA PRO A 78 -17.41 12.63 13.51
C PRO A 78 -18.34 13.56 12.71
N PRO A 79 -19.67 13.40 12.85
CA PRO A 79 -20.66 14.36 12.38
C PRO A 79 -20.39 15.78 12.91
N PRO A 80 -20.82 16.83 12.18
CA PRO A 80 -21.73 16.78 11.03
C PRO A 80 -21.05 16.52 9.69
N ASN A 81 -19.72 16.59 9.62
CA ASN A 81 -19.00 16.56 8.36
C ASN A 81 -18.51 15.17 7.95
N GLY A 82 -18.41 14.25 8.91
CA GLY A 82 -17.99 12.89 8.63
C GLY A 82 -19.10 11.86 8.60
N VAL A 83 -18.79 10.74 7.94
CA VAL A 83 -19.77 9.71 7.55
C VAL A 83 -19.70 8.53 8.50
N ALA A 84 -18.49 8.02 8.78
CA ALA A 84 -18.29 6.83 9.58
C ALA A 84 -18.29 7.08 11.10
N ASN A 85 -18.35 8.34 11.54
CA ASN A 85 -18.42 8.72 12.96
C ASN A 85 -17.29 8.12 13.82
N ARG A 86 -16.11 7.89 13.23
CA ARG A 86 -14.93 7.42 13.98
C ARG A 86 -14.35 8.56 14.81
N SER A 87 -13.69 8.20 15.90
CA SER A 87 -13.05 9.17 16.77
C SER A 87 -11.89 9.88 16.07
N ALA A 88 -11.53 11.09 16.53
CA ALA A 88 -10.35 11.78 16.03
C ALA A 88 -9.05 10.97 16.24
N ALA A 89 -8.98 10.16 17.30
CA ALA A 89 -7.83 9.29 17.55
C ALA A 89 -7.71 8.20 16.47
N THR A 90 -8.81 7.51 16.18
CA THR A 90 -8.90 6.50 15.10
C THR A 90 -8.53 7.11 13.75
N THR A 91 -9.15 8.25 13.41
CA THR A 91 -8.92 8.92 12.12
C THR A 91 -7.47 9.39 11.96
N ASN A 92 -6.87 9.98 13.00
CA ASN A 92 -5.48 10.42 12.94
C ASN A 92 -4.49 9.25 12.85
N PHE A 93 -4.79 8.14 13.53
CA PHE A 93 -4.00 6.92 13.41
C PHE A 93 -4.03 6.40 11.96
N ILE A 94 -5.22 6.31 11.36
CA ILE A 94 -5.40 5.86 9.98
C ILE A 94 -4.65 6.78 9.00
N VAL A 95 -4.74 8.10 9.17
CA VAL A 95 -3.94 9.04 8.36
C VAL A 95 -2.45 8.78 8.49
N GLY A 96 -1.94 8.58 9.71
CA GLY A 96 -0.51 8.31 9.96
C GLY A 96 -0.03 6.97 9.38
N VAL A 97 -0.91 5.98 9.26
CA VAL A 97 -0.58 4.67 8.66
C VAL A 97 -0.67 4.73 7.13
N LEU A 98 -1.61 5.48 6.58
CA LEU A 98 -1.89 5.51 5.14
C LEU A 98 -1.13 6.61 4.40
N ILE A 99 -0.48 7.52 5.11
CA ILE A 99 0.36 8.56 4.52
C ILE A 99 1.80 8.37 5.03
N PRO A 100 2.76 8.11 4.14
CA PRO A 100 2.66 8.26 2.70
C PRO A 100 1.83 7.14 2.03
N ASP A 101 1.04 7.49 1.00
CA ASP A 101 0.24 6.48 0.26
C ASP A 101 1.13 5.81 -0.80
N GLU A 102 2.06 5.04 -0.27
CA GLU A 102 2.99 4.13 -0.94
C GLU A 102 3.23 2.93 -0.02
N MET A 103 3.63 1.79 -0.57
CA MET A 103 4.00 0.64 0.24
C MET A 103 5.45 0.81 0.68
N GLN A 104 5.71 0.78 1.98
CA GLN A 104 7.05 1.01 2.52
C GLN A 104 7.72 -0.29 2.94
N ALA A 105 9.04 -0.36 2.75
CA ALA A 105 9.86 -1.44 3.29
C ALA A 105 11.11 -0.86 3.96
N ASP A 106 11.40 -1.33 5.17
CA ASP A 106 12.58 -0.94 5.94
C ASP A 106 13.73 -1.93 5.69
N LEU A 107 14.65 -1.53 4.80
CA LEU A 107 15.81 -2.34 4.43
C LEU A 107 16.87 -2.44 5.55
N SER A 108 16.72 -1.69 6.65
CA SER A 108 17.57 -1.82 7.83
C SER A 108 17.13 -2.96 8.75
N VAL A 109 15.90 -3.45 8.59
CA VAL A 109 15.34 -4.56 9.38
C VAL A 109 15.74 -5.89 8.75
N ASN A 110 16.27 -6.79 9.58
CA ASN A 110 16.54 -8.16 9.19
C ASN A 110 15.49 -9.10 9.78
N VAL A 111 14.65 -9.69 8.93
CA VAL A 111 13.68 -10.71 9.32
C VAL A 111 14.29 -12.10 9.10
N ALA A 112 14.30 -12.92 10.15
CA ALA A 112 14.87 -14.25 10.07
C ALA A 112 14.02 -15.20 9.19
N GLY A 113 14.68 -16.11 8.47
CA GLY A 113 14.00 -17.17 7.71
C GLY A 113 13.63 -16.83 6.27
N CYS A 114 13.93 -15.61 5.80
CA CYS A 114 13.50 -15.11 4.49
C CYS A 114 14.14 -15.75 3.26
N SER A 115 15.09 -16.67 3.45
CA SER A 115 15.61 -17.52 2.38
C SER A 115 14.68 -18.67 2.01
N THR A 116 13.64 -18.96 2.81
CA THR A 116 12.69 -20.04 2.54
C THR A 116 11.48 -19.49 1.79
N ALA A 117 11.12 -20.12 0.68
CA ALA A 117 9.96 -19.72 -0.12
C ALA A 117 8.68 -19.68 0.73
N ASN A 118 7.86 -18.66 0.49
CA ASN A 118 6.60 -18.43 1.20
C ASN A 118 6.71 -18.16 2.72
N THR A 119 7.88 -17.71 3.20
CA THR A 119 8.01 -17.24 4.60
C THR A 119 7.39 -15.84 4.76
N PRO A 120 6.67 -15.55 5.85
CA PRO A 120 6.07 -14.23 6.14
C PRO A 120 7.14 -13.20 6.51
N CYS A 121 7.90 -12.77 5.52
CA CYS A 121 9.02 -11.84 5.68
C CYS A 121 8.65 -10.37 5.46
N ALA A 122 7.53 -10.17 4.79
CA ALA A 122 6.88 -8.90 4.62
C ALA A 122 5.54 -8.96 5.35
N ALA A 123 4.94 -7.81 5.63
CA ALA A 123 3.58 -7.73 6.13
C ALA A 123 2.96 -6.43 5.65
N TYR A 124 1.76 -6.52 5.08
CA TYR A 124 0.97 -5.37 4.69
C TYR A 124 0.72 -4.48 5.91
N LEU A 125 1.12 -3.20 5.80
CA LEU A 125 1.12 -2.22 6.89
C LEU A 125 2.06 -2.54 8.07
N GLY A 126 2.94 -3.52 7.93
CA GLY A 126 3.80 -3.97 9.01
C GLY A 126 4.81 -2.92 9.45
N HIS A 127 5.38 -2.17 8.52
CA HIS A 127 6.30 -1.07 8.87
C HIS A 127 5.54 0.08 9.54
N GLU A 128 4.43 0.47 8.94
CA GLU A 128 3.61 1.62 9.30
C GLU A 128 2.92 1.43 10.65
N THR A 129 2.67 0.18 11.04
CA THR A 129 2.08 -0.18 12.34
C THR A 129 3.10 -0.64 13.37
N GLY A 130 4.41 -0.55 13.09
CA GLY A 130 5.45 -1.00 14.00
C GLY A 130 5.44 -2.52 14.26
N GLY A 131 4.98 -3.29 13.29
CA GLY A 131 4.92 -4.75 13.30
C GLY A 131 3.58 -5.33 13.77
N ALA A 132 2.58 -4.49 14.06
CA ALA A 132 1.30 -4.97 14.60
C ALA A 132 0.56 -5.92 13.65
N THR A 133 0.76 -5.79 12.33
CA THR A 133 0.20 -6.70 11.31
C THR A 133 1.12 -7.84 10.92
N GLY A 134 2.31 -7.97 11.54
CA GLY A 134 3.24 -9.07 11.27
C GLY A 134 4.69 -8.69 11.55
N THR A 135 5.43 -8.31 10.51
CA THR A 135 6.85 -7.96 10.61
C THR A 135 7.06 -6.45 10.45
N THR A 136 8.13 -5.92 11.03
CA THR A 136 8.51 -4.50 10.88
C THR A 136 9.19 -4.17 9.55
N PHE A 137 9.48 -5.19 8.72
CA PHE A 137 10.09 -4.98 7.42
C PHE A 137 9.18 -4.21 6.47
N GLY A 138 7.85 -4.34 6.59
CA GLY A 138 6.90 -3.73 5.66
C GLY A 138 6.72 -4.52 4.37
N GLY A 139 6.23 -3.87 3.31
CA GLY A 139 5.88 -4.52 2.05
C GLY A 139 4.53 -5.24 2.09
N ARG A 140 4.45 -6.37 1.39
CA ARG A 140 3.28 -7.26 1.37
C ARG A 140 3.75 -8.71 1.22
N TRP A 141 3.24 -9.59 2.07
CA TRP A 141 3.37 -11.02 1.89
C TRP A 141 2.27 -11.56 0.98
N LEU A 142 2.57 -12.65 0.25
CA LEU A 142 1.63 -13.24 -0.70
C LEU A 142 0.32 -13.69 -0.05
N ASN A 143 0.38 -14.15 1.20
CA ASN A 143 -0.81 -14.60 1.93
C ASN A 143 -1.47 -13.48 2.76
N ASP A 144 -1.01 -12.23 2.65
CA ASP A 144 -1.70 -11.13 3.32
C ASP A 144 -3.06 -10.91 2.68
N ASP A 145 -4.11 -11.00 3.50
CA ASP A 145 -5.45 -10.58 3.13
C ASP A 145 -5.56 -9.06 3.24
N THR A 146 -5.04 -8.39 2.21
CA THR A 146 -4.97 -6.92 2.17
C THR A 146 -6.34 -6.28 2.13
N ILE A 147 -7.33 -6.91 1.50
CA ILE A 147 -8.68 -6.37 1.42
C ILE A 147 -9.36 -6.46 2.78
N LYS A 148 -9.35 -7.63 3.43
CA LYS A 148 -9.90 -7.77 4.78
C LYS A 148 -9.21 -6.86 5.78
N THR A 149 -7.89 -6.71 5.69
CA THR A 149 -7.14 -5.76 6.52
C THR A 149 -7.58 -4.33 6.27
N SER A 150 -7.66 -3.89 5.00
CA SER A 150 -8.14 -2.55 4.65
C SER A 150 -9.58 -2.31 5.14
N LEU A 151 -10.51 -3.24 4.88
CA LEU A 151 -11.90 -3.14 5.33
C LEU A 151 -12.03 -3.14 6.85
N GLY A 152 -11.24 -3.95 7.55
CA GLY A 152 -11.17 -3.97 9.01
C GLY A 152 -10.63 -2.66 9.62
N ILE A 153 -9.73 -1.96 8.92
CA ILE A 153 -9.25 -0.63 9.31
C ILE A 153 -10.32 0.43 9.07
N ILE A 154 -10.97 0.41 7.90
CA ILE A 154 -11.96 1.41 7.51
C ILE A 154 -13.23 1.28 8.36
N PHE A 155 -13.76 0.06 8.46
CA PHE A 155 -15.10 -0.19 9.00
C PHE A 155 -15.10 -0.96 10.32
N GLY A 156 -13.99 -1.57 10.72
CA GLY A 156 -13.93 -2.46 11.88
C GLY A 156 -13.14 -1.91 13.07
N ASN A 157 -12.83 -2.80 13.99
CA ASN A 157 -12.06 -2.53 15.21
C ASN A 157 -10.55 -2.79 15.02
N THR A 158 -10.06 -2.91 13.77
CA THR A 158 -8.65 -3.27 13.54
C THR A 158 -7.72 -2.25 14.18
N VAL A 159 -8.02 -0.95 14.08
CA VAL A 159 -7.20 0.11 14.71
C VAL A 159 -7.07 -0.07 16.22
N SER A 160 -8.18 -0.37 16.91
CA SER A 160 -8.16 -0.56 18.37
C SER A 160 -7.55 -1.90 18.77
N ALA A 161 -7.77 -2.96 18.00
CA ALA A 161 -7.15 -4.27 18.20
C ALA A 161 -5.61 -4.23 18.04
N LEU A 162 -5.10 -3.36 17.16
CA LEU A 162 -3.66 -3.11 17.00
C LEU A 162 -3.10 -2.14 18.04
N GLY A 163 -3.92 -1.61 18.95
CA GLY A 163 -3.50 -0.63 19.96
C GLY A 163 -3.21 0.78 19.39
N GLY A 164 -3.64 1.07 18.16
CA GLY A 164 -3.42 2.34 17.49
C GLY A 164 -4.27 3.49 18.02
N ALA A 165 -5.47 3.19 18.50
CA ALA A 165 -6.36 4.13 19.19
C ALA A 165 -7.31 3.37 20.15
N PRO A 166 -7.91 4.06 21.14
CA PRO A 166 -9.01 3.47 21.91
C PRO A 166 -10.19 3.07 21.00
N ASP A 167 -10.91 2.03 21.39
CA ASP A 167 -12.15 1.62 20.73
C ASP A 167 -13.19 2.76 20.82
N ASP A 168 -13.74 3.16 19.68
CA ASP A 168 -14.73 4.22 19.55
C ASP A 168 -16.17 3.70 19.39
N HIS A 169 -16.34 2.38 19.31
CA HIS A 169 -17.63 1.69 19.17
C HIS A 169 -18.47 2.18 17.98
N ALA A 170 -17.80 2.72 16.94
CA ALA A 170 -18.42 3.27 15.74
C ALA A 170 -18.20 2.36 14.51
N GLU A 171 -17.91 1.07 14.73
CA GLU A 171 -17.70 0.10 13.67
C GLU A 171 -18.97 -0.19 12.86
N SER A 172 -18.78 -0.37 11.55
CA SER A 172 -19.77 -0.89 10.61
C SER A 172 -19.44 -2.33 10.24
N TRP A 173 -19.70 -3.25 11.19
CA TRP A 173 -19.27 -4.66 11.12
C TRP A 173 -19.64 -5.39 9.83
N CYS A 174 -20.78 -5.07 9.20
CA CYS A 174 -21.21 -5.69 7.95
C CYS A 174 -20.35 -5.33 6.71
N LEU A 175 -19.44 -4.36 6.83
CA LEU A 175 -18.54 -3.91 5.76
C LEU A 175 -17.08 -4.31 6.00
N THR A 176 -16.81 -5.14 7.01
CA THR A 176 -15.44 -5.51 7.44
C THR A 176 -14.86 -6.73 6.73
N ASP A 177 -15.65 -7.43 5.92
CA ASP A 177 -15.26 -8.65 5.20
C ASP A 177 -15.58 -8.50 3.71
N ASP A 178 -14.72 -9.07 2.86
CA ASP A 178 -14.96 -9.15 1.41
C ASP A 178 -15.87 -10.33 1.02
N ASN A 179 -16.39 -11.04 2.03
CA ASN A 179 -17.23 -12.23 1.95
C ASN A 179 -16.59 -13.43 1.24
N LEU A 180 -15.27 -13.43 1.05
CA LEU A 180 -14.54 -14.61 0.58
C LEU A 180 -14.44 -15.68 1.69
N SER A 181 -14.68 -15.30 2.94
CA SER A 181 -14.57 -16.19 4.11
C SER A 181 -15.84 -16.98 4.45
N ASN A 182 -16.98 -16.69 3.80
CA ASN A 182 -18.29 -17.28 4.11
C ASN A 182 -18.56 -18.63 3.41
N GLY A 183 -17.55 -19.30 2.88
CA GLY A 183 -17.68 -20.62 2.25
C GLY A 183 -18.21 -20.62 0.81
N GLU A 184 -18.36 -19.45 0.17
CA GLU A 184 -18.71 -19.34 -1.26
C GLU A 184 -17.49 -19.22 -2.19
N GLY A 185 -16.27 -19.14 -1.64
CA GLY A 185 -15.03 -19.21 -2.40
C GLY A 185 -13.95 -19.92 -1.58
N ALA A 186 -13.15 -20.77 -2.22
CA ALA A 186 -11.89 -21.18 -1.62
C ALA A 186 -10.90 -20.03 -1.74
N PHE A 187 -10.22 -19.67 -0.65
CA PHE A 187 -9.14 -18.67 -0.69
C PHE A 187 -8.10 -19.08 -1.71
N GLN A 188 -7.55 -18.15 -2.51
CA GLN A 188 -6.40 -18.46 -3.36
C GLN A 188 -5.30 -19.10 -2.51
N THR A 189 -4.93 -20.34 -2.82
CA THR A 189 -3.82 -21.00 -2.13
C THR A 189 -2.52 -20.72 -2.88
N TYR A 190 -1.43 -20.62 -2.12
CA TYR A 190 -0.13 -20.26 -2.65
C TYR A 190 0.85 -21.45 -2.59
N SER A 191 1.65 -21.58 -3.64
CA SER A 191 2.70 -22.60 -3.77
C SER A 191 4.04 -22.05 -3.27
N ALA A 192 4.96 -22.95 -2.91
CA ALA A 192 6.37 -22.62 -2.70
C ALA A 192 7.16 -22.43 -4.03
N THR A 193 6.55 -22.69 -5.19
CA THR A 193 7.20 -22.57 -6.50
C THR A 193 6.46 -21.57 -7.39
N PHE A 194 7.22 -20.74 -8.12
CA PHE A 194 6.68 -19.82 -9.13
C PHE A 194 5.71 -20.55 -10.10
N PRO A 195 4.52 -19.99 -10.42
CA PRO A 195 4.06 -18.62 -10.18
C PRO A 195 3.52 -18.32 -8.76
N TYR A 196 3.76 -19.19 -7.78
CA TYR A 196 3.35 -19.09 -6.38
C TYR A 196 1.85 -19.06 -6.13
N VAL A 197 1.02 -19.08 -7.17
CA VAL A 197 -0.42 -19.32 -7.10
C VAL A 197 -0.70 -20.75 -7.52
N ASN A 198 -1.48 -21.46 -6.71
CA ASN A 198 -2.04 -22.76 -7.10
C ASN A 198 -3.13 -22.56 -8.15
N ALA A 199 -3.47 -23.64 -8.87
CA ALA A 199 -4.53 -23.62 -9.87
C ALA A 199 -5.83 -23.05 -9.27
N PRO A 200 -6.51 -22.12 -9.96
CA PRO A 200 -7.82 -21.64 -9.52
C PRO A 200 -8.82 -22.79 -9.53
N TYR A 201 -9.71 -22.81 -8.54
CA TYR A 201 -10.82 -23.76 -8.44
C TYR A 201 -12.03 -23.23 -9.19
#